data_AF-A0A699YBI8-F1
#
_entry.id   AF-A0A699YBI8-F1
#
_cell.length_a   1.000
_cell.length_b   1.000
_cell.length_c   1.000
_cell.angle_alpha   90.00
_cell.angle_beta   90.00
_cell.angle_gamma   90.00
#
_symmetry.space_group_name_H-M   'P 1'
#
loop_
_entity.id
_entity.type
_entity.pdbx_description
1 polymer ?
#
loop_
_entity_poly.entity_id
_entity_poly.type
_entity_poly.pdbx_seq_one_letter_code
_entity_poly.pdbx_strand_id
1 'polypeptide(L)'
;YGSVPGLKVLAPYDSEDARGLMKAAIRDPDPVIFLENELLYGTAFPVTPQVLDKDFLLPIGKAKIMRPGKHITLVSFSKMVGFCLKAAEELAAVGIEAEERTLPDAYMASPPG
;
A
#
# COMPACT_ATOMS: atom_id res chain seq x y z
N TYR A 1 -6.38 -0.85 -15.18
CA TYR A 1 -6.94 -2.05 -14.52
C TYR A 1 -8.05 -1.70 -13.53
N GLY A 2 -7.85 -0.74 -12.61
CA GLY A 2 -8.83 -0.45 -11.55
C GLY A 2 -10.22 0.06 -11.98
N SER A 3 -10.41 0.37 -13.27
CA SER A 3 -11.71 0.72 -13.85
C SER A 3 -12.54 -0.49 -14.30
N VAL A 4 -11.99 -1.71 -14.26
CA VAL A 4 -12.66 -2.93 -14.74
C VAL A 4 -13.34 -3.64 -13.57
N PRO A 5 -14.68 -3.75 -13.55
CA PRO A 5 -15.39 -4.48 -12.51
C PRO A 5 -14.97 -5.95 -12.44
N GLY A 6 -14.94 -6.51 -11.22
CA GLY A 6 -14.54 -7.90 -10.99
C GLY A 6 -13.03 -8.15 -10.92
N LEU A 7 -12.19 -7.16 -11.25
CA LEU A 7 -10.76 -7.23 -10.97
C LEU A 7 -10.43 -6.61 -9.61
N LYS A 8 -9.52 -7.25 -8.87
CA LYS A 8 -8.83 -6.65 -7.73
C LYS A 8 -7.47 -6.14 -8.20
N VAL A 9 -7.10 -4.92 -7.84
CA VAL A 9 -5.82 -4.31 -8.28
C VAL A 9 -5.06 -3.81 -7.05
N LEU A 10 -3.87 -4.34 -6.85
CA LEU A 10 -2.98 -4.05 -5.72
C LEU A 10 -1.71 -3.34 -6.21
N ALA A 11 -1.14 -2.45 -5.41
CA ALA A 11 0.08 -1.72 -5.75
C ALA A 11 0.99 -1.53 -4.51
N PRO A 12 1.74 -2.57 -4.11
CA PRO A 12 2.50 -2.59 -2.85
C PRO A 12 3.63 -1.55 -2.83
N TYR A 13 4.00 -1.10 -1.64
CA TYR A 13 5.13 -0.20 -1.42
C TYR A 13 6.30 -0.87 -0.70
N ASP A 14 6.12 -1.35 0.52
CA ASP A 14 7.22 -1.90 1.33
C ASP A 14 7.33 -3.44 1.22
N SER A 15 8.34 -4.02 1.85
CA SER A 15 8.53 -5.48 1.85
C SER A 15 7.41 -6.24 2.58
N GLU A 16 6.74 -5.60 3.55
CA GLU A 16 5.61 -6.18 4.26
C GLU A 16 4.38 -6.26 3.34
N ASP A 17 4.06 -5.17 2.67
CA ASP A 17 3.00 -5.05 1.68
C ASP A 17 3.22 -6.09 0.56
N ALA A 18 4.41 -6.11 -0.04
CA ALA A 18 4.73 -7.00 -1.14
C ALA A 18 4.52 -8.48 -0.75
N ARG A 19 5.03 -8.90 0.42
CA ARG A 19 4.91 -10.29 0.86
C ARG A 19 3.48 -10.64 1.27
N GLY A 20 2.84 -9.80 2.09
CA GLY A 20 1.52 -10.07 2.64
C GLY A 20 0.42 -10.06 1.56
N LEU A 21 0.46 -9.06 0.67
CA LEU A 21 -0.52 -8.89 -0.39
C LEU A 21 -0.32 -9.88 -1.54
N MET A 22 0.92 -10.25 -1.88
CA MET A 22 1.15 -11.29 -2.90
C MET A 22 0.56 -12.64 -2.46
N LYS A 23 0.77 -13.01 -1.19
CA LYS A 23 0.20 -14.24 -0.63
C LYS A 23 -1.32 -14.18 -0.54
N ALA A 24 -1.88 -13.00 -0.26
CA ALA A 24 -3.33 -12.79 -0.28
C ALA A 24 -3.87 -12.94 -1.70
N ALA A 25 -3.22 -12.33 -2.69
CA ALA A 25 -3.58 -12.38 -4.10
C ALA A 25 -3.60 -13.82 -4.65
N ILE A 26 -2.60 -14.64 -4.32
CA ILE A 26 -2.54 -16.05 -4.74
C ILE A 26 -3.68 -16.89 -4.15
N ARG A 27 -4.14 -16.54 -2.94
CA ARG A 27 -5.17 -17.29 -2.20
C ARG A 27 -6.59 -16.78 -2.46
N ASP A 28 -6.72 -15.66 -3.15
CA ASP A 28 -8.00 -15.04 -3.46
C ASP A 28 -8.71 -15.82 -4.59
N PRO A 29 -10.03 -16.08 -4.48
CA PRO A 29 -10.76 -16.80 -5.53
C PRO A 29 -11.03 -15.96 -6.78
N ASP A 30 -10.87 -14.63 -6.72
CA ASP A 30 -11.13 -13.70 -7.82
C ASP A 30 -9.82 -13.28 -8.53
N PRO A 31 -9.89 -12.79 -9.78
CA PRO A 31 -8.71 -12.32 -10.49
C PRO A 31 -8.03 -11.11 -9.81
N VAL A 32 -6.73 -11.23 -9.53
CA VAL A 32 -5.92 -10.17 -8.91
C VAL A 32 -4.81 -9.70 -9.85
N ILE A 33 -4.73 -8.38 -10.06
CA ILE A 33 -3.63 -7.70 -10.73
C ILE A 33 -2.69 -7.13 -9.68
N PHE A 34 -1.43 -7.56 -9.70
CA PHE A 34 -0.40 -7.14 -8.76
C PHE A 34 0.62 -6.22 -9.44
N LEU A 35 0.57 -4.92 -9.16
CA LEU A 35 1.39 -3.90 -9.82
C LEU A 35 2.65 -3.60 -9.00
N GLU A 36 3.69 -4.38 -9.24
CA GLU A 36 5.01 -4.16 -8.62
C GLU A 36 5.72 -2.90 -9.15
N ASN A 37 6.78 -2.49 -8.48
CA ASN A 37 7.63 -1.38 -8.91
C ASN A 37 9.09 -1.81 -8.98
N GLU A 38 9.65 -1.76 -10.18
CA GLU A 38 11.03 -2.20 -10.45
C GLU A 38 12.08 -1.46 -9.61
N LEU A 39 11.86 -0.17 -9.35
CA LEU A 39 12.78 0.65 -8.56
C LEU A 39 12.76 0.30 -7.06
N LEU A 40 11.75 -0.45 -6.59
CA LEU A 40 11.65 -0.88 -5.19
C LEU A 40 12.30 -2.24 -4.94
N TYR A 41 12.61 -3.04 -5.97
CA TYR A 41 13.17 -4.39 -5.78
C TYR A 41 14.50 -4.40 -5.02
N GLY A 42 15.34 -3.39 -5.24
CA GLY A 42 16.62 -3.24 -4.53
C GLY A 42 16.54 -2.43 -3.23
N THR A 43 15.35 -1.98 -2.83
CA THR A 43 15.17 -1.15 -1.64
C THR A 43 14.97 -2.03 -0.40
N ALA A 44 15.83 -1.85 0.60
CA ALA A 44 15.68 -2.56 1.87
C ALA A 44 14.67 -1.84 2.78
N PHE A 45 13.74 -2.61 3.34
CA PHE A 45 12.79 -2.14 4.34
C PHE A 45 12.97 -2.95 5.64
N PRO A 46 12.73 -2.34 6.82
CA PRO A 46 12.64 -3.08 8.06
C PRO A 46 11.53 -4.13 7.96
N VAL A 47 11.83 -5.37 8.36
CA VAL A 47 10.85 -6.46 8.41
C VAL A 47 10.85 -7.10 9.79
N THR A 48 9.66 -7.38 10.31
CA THR A 48 9.49 -8.03 11.61
C THR A 48 9.49 -9.56 11.45
N PRO A 49 9.77 -10.35 12.50
CA PRO A 49 9.66 -11.80 12.45
C PRO A 49 8.27 -12.30 12.03
N GLN A 50 7.22 -11.53 12.33
CA GLN A 50 5.84 -11.84 11.93
C GLN A 50 5.66 -11.82 10.42
N VAL A 51 6.29 -10.86 9.72
CA VAL A 51 6.29 -10.81 8.25
C VAL A 51 6.95 -12.06 7.66
N LEU A 52 7.93 -12.64 8.37
CA LEU A 52 8.63 -13.85 7.94
C LEU A 52 7.83 -15.14 8.13
N ASP A 53 6.68 -15.08 8.80
CA ASP A 53 5.79 -16.22 8.95
C ASP A 53 5.22 -16.68 7.59
N LYS A 54 4.99 -17.98 7.44
CA LYS A 54 4.44 -18.59 6.21
C LYS A 54 2.95 -18.28 6.02
N ASP A 55 2.26 -17.96 7.10
CA ASP A 55 0.84 -17.66 7.16
C ASP A 55 0.58 -16.14 7.24
N PHE A 56 1.64 -15.33 7.24
CA PHE A 56 1.53 -13.87 7.12
C PHE A 56 0.71 -13.49 5.88
N LEU A 57 -0.33 -12.70 6.11
CA LEU A 57 -1.30 -12.24 5.13
C LEU A 57 -1.71 -10.82 5.49
N LEU A 58 -1.86 -9.99 4.47
CA LEU A 58 -2.50 -8.69 4.60
C LEU A 58 -3.90 -8.73 4.00
N PRO A 59 -4.87 -8.03 4.61
CA PRO A 59 -6.22 -7.95 4.08
C PRO A 59 -6.26 -7.06 2.83
N ILE A 60 -6.71 -7.63 1.70
CA ILE A 60 -7.00 -6.89 0.46
C ILE A 60 -8.07 -5.83 0.73
N GLY A 61 -7.92 -4.64 0.12
CA GLY A 61 -8.86 -3.52 0.25
C GLY A 61 -8.75 -2.71 1.54
N LYS A 62 -7.72 -2.91 2.36
CA LYS A 62 -7.45 -2.07 3.53
C LYS A 62 -6.25 -1.15 3.30
N ALA A 63 -6.48 0.14 3.48
CA ALA A 63 -5.42 1.14 3.53
C ALA A 63 -4.63 1.07 4.84
N LYS A 64 -3.32 1.33 4.78
CA LYS A 64 -2.39 1.39 5.91
C LYS A 64 -1.99 2.84 6.18
N ILE A 65 -2.03 3.27 7.45
CA ILE A 65 -1.45 4.55 7.87
C ILE A 65 0.05 4.32 8.02
N MET A 66 0.87 4.94 7.17
CA MET A 66 2.33 4.83 7.28
C MET A 66 2.88 5.85 8.27
N ARG A 67 2.22 7.01 8.38
CA ARG A 67 2.58 8.08 9.32
C ARG A 67 1.33 8.80 9.80
N PRO A 68 1.07 8.93 11.10
CA PRO A 68 -0.05 9.73 11.60
C PRO A 68 0.21 11.23 11.43
N GLY A 69 -0.86 12.01 11.29
CA GLY A 69 -0.82 13.48 11.24
C GLY A 69 -2.22 14.07 11.36
N LYS A 70 -2.31 15.39 11.49
CA LYS A 70 -3.58 16.07 11.83
C LYS A 70 -3.94 17.26 10.96
N HIS A 71 -3.02 17.79 10.17
CA HIS A 71 -3.28 19.01 9.38
C HIS A 71 -3.72 18.72 7.95
N ILE A 72 -3.18 17.65 7.35
CA ILE A 72 -3.47 17.24 5.98
C ILE A 72 -3.25 15.74 5.83
N THR A 73 -3.98 15.10 4.91
CA THR A 73 -3.80 13.69 4.55
C THR A 73 -3.21 13.59 3.15
N LEU A 74 -2.09 12.88 3.03
CA LEU A 74 -1.47 12.47 1.78
C LEU A 74 -1.88 11.02 1.51
N VAL A 75 -2.52 10.79 0.35
CA VAL A 75 -2.91 9.45 -0.09
C VAL A 75 -2.08 9.07 -1.31
N SER A 76 -1.39 7.95 -1.24
CA SER A 76 -0.50 7.50 -2.31
C SER A 76 -0.42 5.97 -2.41
N PHE A 77 0.27 5.44 -3.41
CA PHE A 77 0.47 4.00 -3.59
C PHE A 77 1.84 3.72 -4.22
N SER A 78 2.31 2.47 -4.11
CA SER A 78 3.60 2.06 -4.64
C SER A 78 4.74 3.01 -4.23
N LYS A 79 5.71 3.27 -5.10
CA LYS A 79 6.89 4.11 -4.82
C LYS A 79 6.55 5.51 -4.29
N MET A 80 5.37 6.05 -4.61
CA MET A 80 4.98 7.39 -4.16
C MET A 80 4.78 7.51 -2.65
N VAL A 81 4.48 6.40 -1.96
CA VAL A 81 4.44 6.36 -0.49
C VAL A 81 5.76 6.86 0.10
N GLY A 82 6.89 6.40 -0.43
CA GLY A 82 8.21 6.85 0.00
C GLY A 82 8.47 8.34 -0.24
N PHE A 83 7.90 8.94 -1.29
CA PHE A 83 8.01 10.38 -1.52
C PHE A 83 7.08 11.17 -0.59
N CYS A 84 5.86 10.70 -0.36
CA CYS A 84 4.94 11.32 0.59
C CYS A 84 5.47 11.29 2.03
N LEU A 85 6.15 10.22 2.43
CA LEU A 85 6.84 10.15 3.72
C LEU A 85 7.93 11.22 3.86
N LYS A 86 8.79 11.39 2.84
CA LYS A 86 9.80 12.46 2.82
C LYS A 86 9.18 13.86 2.84
N ALA A 87 8.13 14.08 2.06
CA ALA A 87 7.40 15.34 2.07
C ALA A 87 6.77 15.62 3.44
N ALA A 88 6.24 14.60 4.12
CA ALA A 88 5.71 14.72 5.48
C ALA A 88 6.80 15.07 6.51
N GLU A 89 8.03 14.58 6.33
CA GLU A 89 9.19 14.99 7.14
C GLU A 89 9.55 16.46 6.91
N GLU A 90 9.60 16.91 5.65
CA GLU A 90 9.86 18.32 5.31
C GLU A 90 8.76 19.25 5.85
N LEU A 91 7.49 18.86 5.74
CA LEU A 91 6.35 19.61 6.28
C LEU A 91 6.40 19.70 7.81
N ALA A 92 6.85 18.65 8.50
CA ALA A 92 6.97 18.66 9.95
C ALA A 92 7.99 19.72 10.42
N ALA A 93 9.03 20.02 9.63
CA ALA A 93 10.03 21.04 9.95
C ALA A 93 9.45 22.48 9.96
N VAL A 94 8.31 22.70 9.29
CA VAL A 94 7.57 23.98 9.29
C VAL A 94 6.28 23.91 10.11
N GLY A 95 6.13 22.90 10.97
CA GLY A 95 5.01 22.75 11.88
C GLY A 95 3.76 22.09 11.30
N ILE A 96 3.87 21.49 10.10
CA ILE A 96 2.75 20.81 9.43
C ILE A 96 2.90 19.29 9.58
N GLU A 97 2.15 18.71 10.51
CA GLU A 97 1.95 17.27 10.64
C GLU A 97 1.00 16.70 9.56
N ALA A 98 1.55 16.09 8.51
CA ALA A 98 0.80 15.37 7.48
C ALA A 98 0.60 13.88 7.82
N GLU A 99 -0.64 13.38 7.73
CA GLU A 99 -0.91 11.94 7.73
C GLU A 99 -0.52 11.38 6.36
N GLU A 100 0.27 10.31 6.33
CA GLU A 100 0.47 9.51 5.12
C GLU A 100 -0.31 8.20 5.27
N ARG A 101 -1.10 7.89 4.25
CA ARG A 101 -1.85 6.64 4.15
C ARG A 101 -1.78 6.08 2.74
N THR A 102 -1.62 4.76 2.64
CA THR A 102 -1.71 4.06 1.37
C THR A 102 -3.14 4.08 0.80
N LEU A 103 -3.27 4.04 -0.52
CA LEU A 103 -4.57 3.83 -1.16
C LEU A 103 -5.07 2.41 -0.80
N PRO A 104 -6.38 2.19 -0.59
CA PRO A 104 -6.89 0.85 -0.31
C PRO A 104 -6.50 -0.11 -1.44
N ASP A 105 -5.85 -1.23 -1.09
CA ASP A 105 -5.38 -2.23 -2.05
C ASP A 105 -6.53 -3.07 -2.63
N ALA A 106 -7.53 -2.43 -3.23
CA ALA A 106 -8.54 -3.06 -4.08
C ALA A 106 -9.30 -1.95 -4.77
N TYR A 107 -8.96 -1.66 -6.02
CA TYR A 107 -9.91 -0.98 -6.90
C TYR A 107 -11.03 -1.96 -7.25
N MET A 108 -12.05 -2.03 -6.40
CA MET A 108 -13.35 -2.47 -6.88
C MET A 108 -13.96 -1.26 -7.55
N ALA A 109 -13.96 -1.21 -8.89
CA ALA A 109 -14.96 -0.40 -9.57
C ALA A 109 -16.30 -0.82 -8.96
N SER A 110 -16.89 0.05 -8.14
CA SER A 110 -18.16 -0.23 -7.49
C SER A 110 -19.13 -0.66 -8.58
N PRO A 111 -20.00 -1.66 -8.36
CA PRO A 111 -21.04 -1.95 -9.34
C PRO A 111 -21.78 -0.62 -9.61
N PRO A 112 -22.12 -0.30 -10.87
CA PRO A 112 -22.99 0.84 -11.12
C PRO A 112 -24.26 0.63 -10.29
N GLY A 113 -24.59 1.63 -9.47
CA GLY A 113 -25.79 1.62 -8.64
C GLY A 113 -27.07 1.58 -9.45
#